data_AF-G5E732-F1
#
_entry.id   AF-G5E732-F1
#
_cell.length_a   1.000
_cell.length_b   1.000
_cell.length_c   1.000
_cell.angle_alpha   90.00
_cell.angle_beta   90.00
_cell.angle_gamma   90.00
#
_symmetry.space_group_name_H-M   'P 1'
#
loop_
_entity.id
_entity.type
_entity.pdbx_description
1 polymer ?
#
loop_
_entity_poly.entity_id
_entity_poly.type
_entity_poly.pdbx_seq_one_letter_code
_entity_poly.pdbx_strand_id
1 'polypeptide(L)'
;MGFEFGGGARVPNFLCSELQAARLLHLRHPLDSSPAQLFGEGSEEGAVMVQELILTLQALGLPRPTPGTPASRLLQELHAKVISELLPSLPPGSMQPLLSYSLDAPRWEALESLSQLRDQYGCRRRLLLKRLSCTTSSFHWSDRAKAQGKAMKATLIPVREPLSPESDVSVAHVLAARADLSRLVPATSKAARQGTCCAVNKVLMGDVPDRGGRPGELEAPMPIWQSRREGGDGRGAGRQYWGRKKKKK
;
A
#
# COMPACT_ATOMS: atom_id res chain seq x y z
N MET A 1 -51.19 -0.83 -26.02
CA MET A 1 -50.31 -0.75 -24.83
C MET A 1 -48.95 -1.25 -25.26
N GLY A 2 -48.02 -0.32 -25.51
CA GLY A 2 -46.75 -0.60 -26.18
C GLY A 2 -45.74 -1.23 -25.25
N PHE A 3 -45.11 -2.32 -25.69
CA PHE A 3 -43.89 -2.83 -25.10
C PHE A 3 -42.70 -2.17 -25.82
N GLU A 4 -42.12 -1.16 -25.19
CA GLU A 4 -40.90 -0.52 -25.68
C GLU A 4 -39.70 -1.47 -25.51
N PHE A 5 -39.05 -1.76 -26.64
CA PHE A 5 -37.77 -2.45 -26.67
C PHE A 5 -36.67 -1.54 -26.10
N GLY A 6 -36.23 -1.79 -24.87
CA GLY A 6 -34.98 -1.24 -24.31
C GLY A 6 -33.76 -1.82 -25.03
N GLY A 7 -33.39 -1.23 -26.17
CA GLY A 7 -32.34 -1.72 -27.08
C GLY A 7 -30.91 -1.24 -26.82
N GLY A 8 -30.68 -0.35 -25.84
CA GLY A 8 -29.37 0.31 -25.67
C GLY A 8 -28.27 -0.50 -24.98
N ALA A 9 -28.63 -1.47 -24.14
CA ALA A 9 -27.67 -2.18 -23.28
C ALA A 9 -27.37 -3.63 -23.68
N ARG A 10 -28.07 -4.19 -24.68
CA ARG A 10 -27.93 -5.61 -25.03
C ARG A 10 -26.59 -5.92 -25.70
N VAL A 11 -26.16 -5.07 -26.63
CA VAL A 11 -24.89 -5.23 -27.34
C VAL A 11 -23.67 -5.06 -26.43
N PRO A 12 -23.55 -4.01 -25.58
CA PRO A 12 -22.40 -3.90 -24.68
C PRO A 12 -22.37 -5.01 -23.63
N ASN A 13 -23.52 -5.43 -23.09
CA ASN A 13 -23.57 -6.56 -22.16
C ASN A 13 -23.13 -7.88 -22.83
N PHE A 14 -23.55 -8.11 -24.07
CA PHE A 14 -23.13 -9.26 -24.87
C PHE A 14 -21.63 -9.24 -25.16
N LEU A 15 -21.08 -8.09 -25.58
CA LEU A 15 -19.63 -7.95 -25.81
C LEU A 15 -18.83 -8.13 -24.52
N CYS A 16 -19.32 -7.65 -23.39
CA CYS A 16 -18.69 -7.87 -22.08
C CYS A 16 -18.74 -9.35 -21.68
N SER A 17 -19.85 -10.06 -21.91
CA SER A 17 -19.94 -11.50 -21.63
C SER A 17 -19.05 -12.32 -22.55
N GLU A 18 -18.96 -11.97 -23.83
CA GLU A 18 -18.05 -12.63 -24.79
C GLU A 18 -16.58 -12.36 -24.43
N LEU A 19 -16.24 -11.13 -24.04
CA LEU A 19 -14.88 -10.80 -23.58
C LEU A 19 -14.52 -11.53 -22.28
N GLN A 20 -15.46 -11.66 -21.34
CA GLN A 20 -15.29 -12.46 -20.13
C GLN A 20 -15.13 -13.95 -20.46
N ALA A 21 -15.94 -14.49 -21.38
CA ALA A 21 -15.84 -15.87 -21.83
C ALA A 21 -14.50 -16.14 -22.54
N ALA A 22 -14.07 -15.24 -23.43
CA ALA A 22 -12.77 -15.31 -24.09
C ALA A 22 -11.62 -15.28 -23.09
N ARG A 23 -11.66 -14.40 -22.07
CA ARG A 23 -10.67 -14.37 -20.99
C ARG A 23 -10.67 -15.66 -20.16
N LEU A 24 -11.84 -16.20 -19.83
CA LEU A 24 -11.98 -17.46 -19.10
C LEU A 24 -11.46 -18.65 -19.92
N LEU A 25 -11.69 -18.67 -21.23
CA LEU A 25 -11.16 -19.68 -22.14
C LEU A 25 -9.64 -19.56 -22.29
N HIS A 26 -9.10 -18.34 -22.34
CA HIS A 26 -7.66 -18.10 -22.37
C HIS A 26 -6.97 -18.53 -21.06
N LEU A 27 -7.63 -18.31 -19.91
CA LEU A 27 -7.16 -18.79 -18.60
C LEU A 27 -7.34 -20.31 -18.43
N ARG A 28 -8.33 -20.91 -19.11
CA ARG A 28 -8.62 -22.34 -19.08
C ARG A 28 -7.78 -23.15 -20.04
N HIS A 29 -7.15 -22.54 -21.04
CA HIS A 29 -6.07 -23.18 -21.77
C HIS A 29 -4.88 -23.15 -20.82
N PRO A 30 -4.54 -24.25 -20.13
CA PRO A 30 -3.29 -24.28 -19.42
C PRO A 30 -2.26 -24.15 -20.52
N LEU A 31 -1.47 -23.08 -20.50
CA LEU A 31 -0.19 -23.09 -21.16
C LEU A 31 0.48 -24.39 -20.76
N ASP A 32 0.65 -25.31 -21.71
CA ASP A 32 0.89 -26.74 -21.49
C ASP A 32 1.75 -26.98 -20.24
N SER A 33 1.05 -27.31 -19.17
CA SER A 33 1.63 -27.61 -17.86
C SER A 33 2.00 -29.08 -17.87
N SER A 34 2.94 -29.45 -18.74
CA SER A 34 3.69 -30.69 -18.62
C SER A 34 5.01 -30.34 -17.92
N PRO A 35 5.18 -30.61 -16.62
CA PRO A 35 6.46 -30.50 -15.94
C PRO A 35 7.31 -31.76 -16.21
N ALA A 36 7.41 -32.20 -17.46
CA ALA A 36 8.22 -33.35 -17.81
C ALA A 36 9.65 -32.92 -18.15
N GLN A 37 10.49 -32.93 -17.11
CA GLN A 37 11.89 -33.38 -17.19
C GLN A 37 12.84 -32.56 -18.08
N LEU A 38 13.00 -31.26 -17.83
CA LEU A 38 14.01 -30.47 -18.56
C LEU A 38 15.29 -30.17 -17.76
N PHE A 39 15.30 -30.27 -16.44
CA PHE A 39 16.50 -30.01 -15.65
C PHE A 39 16.60 -30.96 -14.44
N GLY A 40 17.76 -31.60 -14.28
CA GLY A 40 18.07 -32.51 -13.19
C GLY A 40 18.14 -31.80 -11.83
N GLU A 41 18.00 -32.60 -10.76
CA GLU A 41 18.04 -32.24 -9.32
C GLU A 41 18.56 -30.82 -9.03
N GLY A 42 17.66 -29.85 -9.09
CA GLY A 42 17.87 -28.49 -8.62
C GLY A 42 16.99 -28.22 -7.40
N SER A 43 17.39 -27.25 -6.56
CA SER A 43 16.57 -26.76 -5.45
C SER A 43 15.15 -26.41 -5.93
N GLU A 44 14.12 -26.75 -5.15
CA GLU A 44 12.71 -26.51 -5.51
C GLU A 44 12.43 -25.05 -5.91
N GLU A 45 13.11 -24.10 -5.29
CA GLU A 45 13.02 -22.66 -5.61
C GLU A 45 13.46 -22.33 -7.04
N GLY A 46 14.51 -23.01 -7.54
CA GLY A 46 15.00 -22.83 -8.91
C GLY A 46 14.00 -23.34 -9.95
N ALA A 47 13.33 -24.45 -9.65
CA ALA A 47 12.29 -25.01 -10.52
C ALA A 47 11.07 -24.08 -10.62
N VAL A 48 10.65 -23.47 -9.50
CA VAL A 48 9.56 -22.47 -9.48
C VAL A 48 9.92 -21.24 -10.32
N MET A 49 11.13 -20.69 -10.17
CA MET A 49 11.57 -19.52 -10.94
C MET A 49 11.61 -19.78 -12.44
N VAL A 50 12.08 -20.96 -12.86
CA VAL A 50 12.10 -21.36 -14.27
C VAL A 50 10.67 -21.52 -14.81
N GLN A 51 9.77 -22.09 -14.02
CA GLN A 51 8.36 -22.22 -14.39
C GLN A 51 7.70 -20.85 -14.58
N GLU A 52 7.91 -19.91 -13.67
CA GLU A 52 7.40 -18.53 -13.80
C GLU A 52 7.98 -17.83 -15.04
N LEU A 53 9.27 -18.01 -15.33
CA LEU A 53 9.88 -17.48 -16.56
C LEU A 53 9.24 -18.07 -17.82
N ILE A 54 8.96 -19.37 -17.82
CA ILE A 54 8.29 -20.03 -18.95
C ILE A 54 6.87 -19.49 -19.13
N LEU A 55 6.10 -19.36 -18.05
CA LEU A 55 4.74 -18.83 -18.08
C LEU A 55 4.71 -17.39 -18.57
N THR A 56 5.68 -16.57 -18.14
CA THR A 56 5.78 -15.17 -18.62
C THR A 56 6.11 -15.10 -20.10
N LEU A 57 7.09 -15.88 -20.59
CA LEU A 57 7.41 -15.95 -22.03
C LEU A 57 6.19 -16.38 -22.86
N GLN A 58 5.50 -17.42 -22.40
CA GLN A 58 4.29 -17.91 -23.04
C GLN A 58 3.15 -16.89 -23.06
N ALA A 59 2.93 -16.18 -21.95
CA ALA A 59 1.94 -15.09 -21.88
C ALA A 59 2.28 -13.93 -22.82
N LEU A 60 3.57 -13.72 -23.11
CA LEU A 60 4.06 -12.74 -24.07
C LEU A 60 4.10 -13.28 -25.52
N GLY A 61 3.70 -14.53 -25.75
CA GLY A 61 3.74 -15.18 -27.07
C GLY A 61 5.16 -15.42 -27.59
N LEU A 62 6.16 -15.49 -26.70
CA LEU A 62 7.55 -15.79 -27.02
C LEU A 62 7.80 -17.31 -26.96
N PRO A 63 8.73 -17.83 -27.79
CA PRO A 63 9.05 -19.25 -27.79
C PRO A 63 9.67 -19.69 -26.45
N ARG A 64 9.50 -20.97 -26.10
CA ARG A 64 10.18 -21.55 -24.93
C ARG A 64 11.70 -21.50 -25.13
N PRO A 65 12.49 -21.18 -24.09
CA PRO A 65 13.94 -21.21 -24.18
C PRO A 65 14.43 -22.64 -24.47
N THR A 66 15.40 -22.79 -25.37
CA THR A 66 16.09 -24.08 -25.51
C THR A 66 17.12 -24.25 -24.38
N PRO A 67 17.41 -25.48 -23.95
CA PRO A 67 18.46 -25.72 -22.95
C PRO A 67 19.79 -25.10 -23.41
N GLY A 68 20.39 -24.27 -22.55
CA GLY A 68 21.64 -23.58 -22.86
C GLY A 68 21.49 -22.20 -23.51
N THR A 69 20.27 -21.68 -23.71
CA THR A 69 20.09 -20.28 -24.10
C THR A 69 20.69 -19.34 -23.04
N PRO A 70 21.56 -18.39 -23.42
CA PRO A 70 22.12 -17.45 -22.46
C PRO A 70 21.02 -16.47 -22.00
N ALA A 71 20.99 -16.19 -20.69
CA ALA A 71 19.99 -15.31 -20.08
C ALA A 71 19.94 -13.91 -20.72
N SER A 72 21.08 -13.40 -21.19
CA SER A 72 21.16 -12.11 -21.88
C SER A 72 20.34 -12.06 -23.18
N ARG A 73 20.29 -13.17 -23.94
CA ARG A 73 19.47 -13.25 -25.17
C ARG A 73 17.99 -13.25 -24.83
N LEU A 74 17.58 -14.03 -23.83
CA LEU A 74 16.19 -14.06 -23.37
C LEU A 74 15.73 -12.69 -22.88
N LEU A 75 16.56 -11.98 -22.10
CA LEU A 75 16.25 -10.63 -21.64
C LEU A 75 16.17 -9.62 -22.81
N GLN A 76 17.02 -9.76 -23.83
CA GLN A 76 16.95 -8.92 -25.03
C GLN A 76 15.67 -9.15 -25.83
N GLU A 77 15.25 -10.41 -26.01
CA GLU A 77 14.00 -10.76 -26.70
C GLU A 77 12.77 -10.26 -25.95
N LEU A 78 12.75 -10.46 -24.62
CA LEU A 78 11.72 -9.92 -23.73
C LEU A 78 11.65 -8.40 -23.83
N HIS A 79 12.79 -7.73 -23.71
CA HIS A 79 12.87 -6.28 -23.78
C HIS A 79 12.40 -5.75 -25.14
N ALA A 80 12.80 -6.41 -26.24
CA ALA A 80 12.37 -6.03 -27.59
C ALA A 80 10.86 -6.19 -27.78
N LYS A 81 10.27 -7.31 -27.34
CA LYS A 81 8.83 -7.56 -27.40
C LYS A 81 8.04 -6.53 -26.58
N VAL A 82 8.49 -6.25 -25.36
CA VAL A 82 7.84 -5.30 -24.46
C VAL A 82 7.86 -3.88 -25.04
N ILE A 83 9.01 -3.41 -25.52
CA ILE A 83 9.16 -2.04 -26.03
C ILE A 83 8.50 -1.86 -27.40
N SER A 84 8.61 -2.84 -28.29
CA SER A 84 8.21 -2.66 -29.69
C SER A 84 6.72 -2.93 -29.91
N GLU A 85 6.09 -3.76 -29.08
CA GLU A 85 4.71 -4.22 -29.30
C GLU A 85 3.78 -3.86 -28.14
N LEU A 86 4.19 -4.16 -26.90
CA LEU A 86 3.29 -4.02 -25.75
C LEU A 86 3.19 -2.58 -25.27
N LEU A 87 4.30 -1.88 -25.09
CA LEU A 87 4.30 -0.51 -24.60
C LEU A 87 3.54 0.47 -25.53
N PRO A 88 3.69 0.40 -26.88
CA PRO A 88 2.94 1.24 -27.80
C PRO A 88 1.44 0.91 -27.85
N SER A 89 1.04 -0.31 -27.50
CA SER A 89 -0.37 -0.70 -27.43
C SER A 89 -1.11 -0.11 -26.22
N LEU A 90 -0.37 0.39 -25.22
CA LEU A 90 -0.92 0.95 -23.99
C LEU A 90 -1.11 2.48 -24.09
N PRO A 91 -2.02 3.07 -23.28
CA PRO A 91 -2.19 4.51 -23.23
C PRO A 91 -0.89 5.26 -22.87
N PRO A 92 -0.70 6.49 -23.37
CA PRO A 92 0.49 7.28 -23.06
C PRO A 92 0.61 7.53 -21.55
N GLY A 93 1.83 7.38 -21.02
CA GLY A 93 2.11 7.52 -19.58
C GLY A 93 1.80 6.28 -18.74
N SER A 94 1.30 5.20 -19.35
CA SER A 94 1.21 3.90 -18.67
C SER A 94 2.61 3.28 -18.47
N MET A 95 2.76 2.46 -17.43
CA MET A 95 3.99 1.68 -17.18
C MET A 95 5.28 2.50 -17.02
N GLN A 96 5.19 3.80 -16.71
CA GLN A 96 6.39 4.61 -16.50
C GLN A 96 7.18 4.11 -15.29
N PRO A 97 8.49 3.84 -15.43
CA PRO A 97 9.32 3.42 -14.31
C PRO A 97 9.44 4.55 -13.30
N LEU A 98 9.50 4.21 -12.01
CA LEU A 98 9.75 5.19 -10.95
C LEU A 98 11.19 5.71 -11.03
N LEU A 99 12.13 4.83 -11.38
CA LEU A 99 13.52 5.17 -11.60
C LEU A 99 13.76 5.46 -13.09
N SER A 100 13.99 6.73 -13.43
CA SER A 100 14.23 7.17 -14.81
C SER A 100 15.71 7.29 -15.19
N TYR A 101 16.62 7.11 -14.22
CA TYR A 101 18.06 7.25 -14.42
C TYR A 101 18.75 5.89 -14.56
N SER A 102 19.76 5.83 -15.42
CA SER A 102 20.69 4.70 -15.45
C SER A 102 21.50 4.64 -14.16
N LEU A 103 21.79 3.42 -13.71
CA LEU A 103 22.59 3.16 -12.52
C LEU A 103 24.02 2.83 -12.94
N ASP A 104 24.96 3.69 -12.53
CA ASP A 104 26.40 3.46 -12.68
C ASP A 104 26.90 2.52 -11.57
N ALA A 105 28.08 1.92 -11.74
CA ALA A 105 28.70 1.02 -10.75
C ALA A 105 28.64 1.51 -9.29
N PRO A 106 29.02 2.76 -8.94
CA PRO A 106 28.94 3.21 -7.55
C PRO A 106 27.50 3.34 -7.02
N ARG A 107 26.52 3.56 -7.91
CA ARG A 107 25.09 3.61 -7.51
C ARG A 107 24.54 2.21 -7.29
N TRP A 108 25.01 1.22 -8.04
CA TRP A 108 24.69 -0.18 -7.78
C TRP A 108 25.20 -0.64 -6.43
N GLU A 109 26.44 -0.30 -6.08
CA GLU A 109 26.98 -0.57 -4.73
C GLU A 109 26.17 0.16 -3.65
N ALA A 110 25.79 1.42 -3.88
CA ALA A 110 24.92 2.14 -2.96
C ALA A 110 23.54 1.47 -2.80
N LEU A 111 22.96 0.90 -3.87
CA LEU A 111 21.70 0.16 -3.80
C LEU A 111 21.82 -1.11 -2.95
N GLU A 112 22.95 -1.82 -3.00
CA GLU A 112 23.17 -2.99 -2.15
C GLU A 112 23.18 -2.61 -0.66
N SER A 113 23.69 -1.43 -0.31
CA SER A 113 23.66 -0.91 1.06
C SER A 113 22.22 -0.66 1.57
N LEU A 114 21.24 -0.47 0.67
CA LEU A 114 19.82 -0.36 1.02
C LEU A 114 19.22 -1.67 1.55
N SER A 115 19.96 -2.78 1.49
CA SER A 115 19.61 -4.00 2.24
C SER A 115 19.37 -3.72 3.73
N GLN A 116 20.04 -2.72 4.33
CA GLN A 116 19.78 -2.30 5.71
C GLN A 116 18.34 -1.77 5.93
N LEU A 117 17.73 -1.16 4.91
CA LEU A 117 16.32 -0.74 4.99
C LEU A 117 15.38 -1.93 5.07
N ARG A 118 15.76 -3.09 4.50
CA ARG A 118 15.02 -4.34 4.64
C ARG A 118 14.97 -4.77 6.09
N ASP A 119 16.08 -4.68 6.81
CA ASP A 119 16.16 -5.02 8.23
C ASP A 119 15.31 -4.07 9.08
N GLN A 120 15.37 -2.76 8.79
CA GLN A 120 14.51 -1.77 9.42
C GLN A 120 13.03 -2.03 9.17
N TYR A 121 12.67 -2.39 7.93
CA TYR A 121 11.32 -2.75 7.55
C TYR A 121 10.85 -4.02 8.26
N GLY A 122 11.70 -5.05 8.36
CA GLY A 122 11.45 -6.25 9.14
C GLY A 122 11.24 -5.96 10.64
N CYS A 123 12.04 -5.09 11.23
CA CYS A 123 11.84 -4.60 12.60
C CYS A 123 10.46 -3.94 12.77
N ARG A 124 10.05 -3.09 11.82
CA ARG A 124 8.73 -2.43 11.85
C ARG A 124 7.59 -3.43 11.70
N ARG A 125 7.74 -4.44 10.82
CA ARG A 125 6.77 -5.53 10.66
C ARG A 125 6.64 -6.34 11.94
N ARG A 126 7.75 -6.77 12.56
CA ARG A 126 7.74 -7.45 13.88
C ARG A 126 6.99 -6.64 14.93
N LEU A 127 7.25 -5.34 15.01
CA LEU A 127 6.58 -4.46 15.94
C LEU A 127 5.06 -4.40 15.67
N LEU A 128 4.64 -4.27 14.42
CA LEU A 128 3.22 -4.25 14.05
C LEU A 128 2.53 -5.59 14.36
N LEU A 129 3.19 -6.71 14.07
CA LEU A 129 2.67 -8.05 14.41
C LEU A 129 2.55 -8.23 15.93
N LYS A 130 3.54 -7.75 16.70
CA LYS A 130 3.47 -7.78 18.15
C LYS A 130 2.34 -6.91 18.69
N ARG A 131 2.16 -5.71 18.13
CA ARG A 131 1.02 -4.83 18.45
C ARG A 131 -0.31 -5.52 18.19
N LEU A 132 -0.46 -6.14 17.01
CA LEU A 132 -1.66 -6.92 16.67
C LEU A 132 -1.91 -8.04 17.69
N SER A 133 -0.88 -8.80 18.07
CA SER A 133 -0.98 -9.82 19.11
C SER A 133 -1.42 -9.23 20.45
N CYS A 134 -0.79 -8.15 20.91
CA CYS A 134 -1.15 -7.50 22.18
C CYS A 134 -2.58 -6.96 22.18
N THR A 135 -3.02 -6.31 21.10
CA THR A 135 -4.41 -5.85 20.94
C THR A 135 -5.39 -7.01 20.90
N THR A 136 -5.03 -8.12 20.28
CA THR A 136 -5.89 -9.33 20.28
C THR A 136 -5.99 -9.95 21.66
N SER A 137 -4.87 -9.95 22.41
CA SER A 137 -4.85 -10.44 23.80
C SER A 137 -5.66 -9.55 24.74
N SER A 138 -5.65 -8.23 24.56
CA SER A 138 -6.40 -7.30 25.45
C SER A 138 -7.92 -7.49 25.36
N PHE A 139 -8.45 -7.96 24.22
CA PHE A 139 -9.87 -8.32 24.14
C PHE A 139 -10.26 -9.42 25.15
N HIS A 140 -9.34 -10.25 25.63
CA HIS A 140 -9.65 -11.30 26.61
C HIS A 140 -9.69 -10.79 28.06
N TRP A 141 -9.55 -9.48 28.30
CA TRP A 141 -9.55 -8.90 29.66
C TRP A 141 -10.94 -8.70 30.26
N SER A 142 -12.01 -8.82 29.48
CA SER A 142 -13.38 -8.82 30.00
C SER A 142 -13.98 -10.22 29.98
N ASP A 143 -14.78 -10.56 30.99
CA ASP A 143 -15.43 -11.88 31.09
C ASP A 143 -16.34 -12.19 29.90
N ARG A 144 -17.06 -11.16 29.41
CA ARG A 144 -17.91 -11.25 28.22
C ARG A 144 -17.12 -11.62 26.97
N ALA A 145 -15.95 -11.04 26.78
CA ALA A 145 -15.12 -11.31 25.61
C ALA A 145 -14.31 -12.60 25.76
N LYS A 146 -13.97 -13.01 26.98
CA LYS A 146 -13.37 -14.32 27.27
C LYS A 146 -14.28 -15.47 26.84
N ALA A 147 -15.59 -15.35 27.06
CA ALA A 147 -16.59 -16.30 26.58
C ALA A 147 -16.63 -16.41 25.04
N GLN A 148 -16.29 -15.32 24.33
CA GLN A 148 -16.24 -15.27 22.86
C GLN A 148 -14.83 -15.54 22.29
N GLY A 149 -13.84 -15.86 23.13
CA GLY A 149 -12.44 -15.99 22.73
C GLY A 149 -12.20 -17.07 21.66
N LYS A 150 -12.95 -18.17 21.70
CA LYS A 150 -12.85 -19.24 20.69
C LYS A 150 -13.30 -18.77 19.30
N ALA A 151 -14.43 -18.05 19.24
CA ALA A 151 -14.95 -17.48 17.99
C ALA A 151 -14.00 -16.40 17.43
N MET A 152 -13.45 -15.56 18.30
CA MET A 152 -12.49 -14.52 17.90
C MET A 152 -11.17 -15.11 17.40
N LYS A 153 -10.65 -16.16 18.02
CA LYS A 153 -9.45 -16.85 17.52
C LYS A 153 -9.69 -17.50 16.16
N ALA A 154 -10.85 -18.11 15.97
CA ALA A 154 -11.22 -18.74 14.70
C ALA A 154 -11.23 -17.75 13.52
N THR A 155 -11.56 -16.47 13.77
CA THR A 155 -11.50 -15.43 12.74
C THR A 155 -10.11 -14.81 12.57
N LEU A 156 -9.34 -14.65 13.65
CA LEU A 156 -8.03 -13.98 13.61
C LEU A 156 -6.87 -14.87 13.15
N ILE A 157 -6.86 -16.15 13.51
CA ILE A 157 -5.78 -17.09 13.14
C ILE A 157 -5.54 -17.14 11.63
N PRO A 158 -6.56 -17.35 10.75
CA PRO A 158 -6.31 -17.42 9.31
C PRO A 158 -5.78 -16.12 8.72
N VAL A 159 -6.06 -14.98 9.34
CA VAL A 159 -5.51 -13.68 8.93
C VAL A 159 -4.09 -13.49 9.47
N ARG A 160 -3.78 -14.03 10.66
CA ARG A 160 -2.50 -13.85 11.34
C ARG A 160 -1.40 -14.76 10.81
N GLU A 161 -1.75 -15.98 10.43
CA GLU A 161 -0.84 -17.05 10.00
C GLU A 161 0.01 -16.69 8.77
N PRO A 162 -0.55 -16.12 7.68
CA PRO A 162 0.26 -15.73 6.52
C PRO A 162 1.12 -14.47 6.77
N LEU A 163 0.94 -13.76 7.89
CA LEU A 163 1.68 -12.53 8.16
C LEU A 163 3.06 -12.84 8.73
N SER A 164 4.07 -12.83 7.86
CA SER A 164 5.48 -12.99 8.21
C SER A 164 6.14 -11.66 8.63
N PRO A 165 7.04 -11.66 9.62
CA PRO A 165 7.90 -10.51 9.91
C PRO A 165 8.91 -10.24 8.79
N GLU A 166 9.28 -11.27 8.05
CA GLU A 166 10.18 -11.15 6.90
C GLU A 166 9.51 -10.39 5.77
N SER A 167 10.33 -9.71 4.97
CA SER A 167 9.86 -8.93 3.84
C SER A 167 10.27 -9.59 2.54
N ASP A 168 9.28 -9.85 1.69
CA ASP A 168 9.49 -10.40 0.35
C ASP A 168 9.97 -9.33 -0.66
N VAL A 169 10.10 -8.08 -0.19
CA VAL A 169 10.56 -6.94 -0.99
C VAL A 169 12.08 -7.04 -1.19
N SER A 170 12.47 -7.25 -2.45
CA SER A 170 13.88 -7.25 -2.89
C SER A 170 14.22 -6.00 -3.71
N VAL A 171 15.51 -5.78 -3.97
CA VAL A 171 15.97 -4.68 -4.84
C VAL A 171 15.33 -4.76 -6.23
N ALA A 172 15.09 -5.98 -6.75
CA ALA A 172 14.39 -6.16 -8.01
C ALA A 172 12.97 -5.58 -7.98
N HIS A 173 12.25 -5.71 -6.86
CA HIS A 173 10.91 -5.10 -6.70
C HIS A 173 10.97 -3.57 -6.69
N VAL A 174 12.04 -2.99 -6.11
CA VAL A 174 12.25 -1.54 -6.10
C VAL A 174 12.55 -1.02 -7.51
N LEU A 175 13.37 -1.75 -8.27
CA LEU A 175 13.70 -1.38 -9.66
C LEU A 175 12.51 -1.57 -10.61
N ALA A 176 11.68 -2.58 -10.37
CA ALA A 176 10.43 -2.79 -11.10
C ALA A 176 9.32 -1.80 -10.68
N ALA A 177 9.55 -0.97 -9.66
CA ALA A 177 8.54 -0.03 -9.19
C ALA A 177 8.21 1.00 -10.28
N ARG A 178 6.91 1.21 -10.49
CA ARG A 178 6.38 2.15 -11.45
C ARG A 178 5.98 3.46 -10.78
N ALA A 179 5.91 4.54 -11.56
CA ALA A 179 5.58 5.87 -11.10
C ALA A 179 4.18 5.94 -10.46
N ASP A 180 3.22 5.14 -10.92
CA ASP A 180 1.88 5.04 -10.34
C ASP A 180 1.85 4.41 -8.95
N LEU A 181 2.77 3.49 -8.62
CA LEU A 181 2.90 2.91 -7.27
C LEU A 181 3.38 3.92 -6.23
N SER A 182 4.01 5.01 -6.63
CA SER A 182 4.45 6.08 -5.73
C SER A 182 3.27 6.92 -5.19
N ARG A 183 2.08 6.78 -5.76
CA ARG A 183 0.86 7.44 -5.26
C ARG A 183 0.38 6.76 -3.99
N LEU A 184 0.96 7.16 -2.87
CA LEU A 184 0.46 6.80 -1.55
C LEU A 184 -0.90 7.47 -1.32
N VAL A 185 -1.98 6.74 -1.60
CA VAL A 185 -3.32 7.16 -1.19
C VAL A 185 -3.41 6.98 0.32
N PRO A 186 -3.65 8.06 1.11
CA PRO A 186 -3.76 7.92 2.55
C PRO A 186 -4.84 6.90 2.91
N ALA A 187 -4.55 6.00 3.84
CA ALA A 187 -5.54 5.04 4.34
C ALA A 187 -6.76 5.73 4.98
N THR A 188 -6.58 6.99 5.41
CA THR A 188 -7.63 7.86 5.95
C THR A 188 -8.39 8.65 4.88
N SER A 189 -8.01 8.54 3.61
CA SER A 189 -8.67 9.27 2.52
C SER A 189 -10.15 8.91 2.42
N LYS A 190 -10.94 9.86 1.90
CA LYS A 190 -12.37 9.69 1.68
C LYS A 190 -12.67 8.42 0.86
N ALA A 191 -11.90 8.19 -0.21
CA ALA A 191 -12.03 7.02 -1.08
C ALA A 191 -11.73 5.71 -0.33
N ALA A 192 -10.64 5.64 0.44
CA ALA A 192 -10.30 4.46 1.24
C ALA A 192 -11.36 4.17 2.32
N ARG A 193 -11.93 5.22 2.94
CA ARG A 193 -12.98 5.08 3.96
C ARG A 193 -14.35 4.71 3.40
N GLN A 194 -14.68 5.14 2.18
CA GLN A 194 -15.92 4.72 1.51
C GLN A 194 -15.94 3.20 1.28
N GLY A 195 -14.82 2.62 0.86
CA GLY A 195 -14.69 1.16 0.65
C GLY A 195 -14.55 0.33 1.93
N THR A 196 -14.25 0.96 3.07
CA THR A 196 -14.04 0.28 4.37
C THR A 196 -15.09 0.63 5.41
N CYS A 197 -16.26 1.12 4.97
CA CYS A 197 -17.38 1.38 5.88
C CYS A 197 -17.79 0.08 6.58
N CYS A 198 -17.94 0.14 7.89
CA CYS A 198 -18.34 -1.02 8.69
C CYS A 198 -19.25 -0.58 9.81
N ALA A 199 -19.85 -1.53 10.54
CA ALA A 199 -20.76 -1.22 11.64
C ALA A 199 -20.14 -0.31 12.73
N VAL A 200 -18.81 -0.29 12.83
CA VAL A 200 -18.05 0.58 13.74
C VAL A 200 -17.68 1.92 13.07
N ASN A 201 -17.19 1.90 11.83
CA ASN A 201 -16.83 3.09 11.06
C ASN A 201 -17.93 3.43 10.04
N LYS A 202 -19.11 3.81 10.53
CA LYS A 202 -20.27 4.12 9.68
C LYS A 202 -20.23 5.54 9.10
N VAL A 203 -19.67 6.49 9.85
CA VAL A 203 -19.77 7.92 9.51
C VAL A 203 -18.48 8.40 8.87
N LEU A 204 -18.59 8.83 7.61
CA LEU A 204 -17.54 9.56 6.92
C LEU A 204 -17.68 11.04 7.26
N MET A 205 -16.78 11.57 8.09
CA MET A 205 -16.76 13.00 8.36
C MET A 205 -16.44 13.75 7.06
N GLY A 206 -17.29 14.72 6.71
CA GLY A 206 -17.08 15.62 5.57
C GLY A 206 -15.97 16.62 5.86
N ASP A 207 -15.89 17.67 5.04
CA ASP A 207 -14.89 18.73 5.24
C ASP A 207 -15.12 19.40 6.61
N VAL A 208 -14.19 19.15 7.53
CA VAL A 208 -14.20 19.75 8.87
C VAL A 208 -13.55 21.12 8.72
N PRO A 209 -14.28 22.22 8.95
CA PRO A 209 -13.69 23.56 8.93
C PRO A 209 -12.51 23.60 9.89
N ASP A 210 -11.42 24.27 9.48
CA ASP A 210 -10.26 24.45 10.33
C ASP A 210 -10.73 25.03 11.67
N ARG A 211 -10.55 24.26 12.75
CA ARG A 211 -11.00 24.66 14.09
C ARG A 211 -10.04 25.65 14.75
N GLY A 212 -9.00 26.07 14.02
CA GLY A 212 -8.19 27.25 14.33
C GLY A 212 -7.26 27.09 15.53
N GLY A 213 -6.18 27.86 15.52
CA GLY A 213 -5.16 27.89 16.55
C GLY A 213 -3.90 27.13 16.17
N ARG A 214 -3.38 27.35 14.96
CA ARG A 214 -1.99 26.95 14.70
C ARG A 214 -1.13 27.72 15.71
N PRO A 215 -0.19 27.07 16.42
CA PRO A 215 0.59 27.73 17.46
C PRO A 215 1.32 29.02 17.01
N GLY A 216 1.54 29.21 15.71
CA GLY A 216 2.13 30.43 15.14
C GLY A 216 1.14 31.55 14.77
N GLU A 217 -0.18 31.33 14.85
CA GLU A 217 -1.21 32.33 14.54
C GLU A 217 -1.72 33.07 15.80
N LEU A 218 -1.35 32.58 16.98
CA LEU A 218 -1.58 33.27 18.25
C LEU A 218 -0.43 34.23 18.51
N GLU A 219 -0.56 35.48 18.07
CA GLU A 219 0.32 36.55 18.52
C GLU A 219 0.15 36.69 20.04
N ALA A 220 1.15 36.27 20.82
CA ALA A 220 1.14 36.50 22.25
C ALA A 220 1.22 38.03 22.46
N PRO A 221 0.25 38.66 23.16
CA PRO A 221 0.35 40.08 23.43
C PRO A 221 1.62 40.32 24.24
N MET A 222 2.54 41.12 23.69
CA MET A 222 3.77 41.49 24.41
C MET A 222 3.40 42.09 25.77
N PRO A 223 3.91 41.54 26.89
CA PRO A 223 3.72 42.16 28.18
C PRO A 223 4.51 43.47 28.24
N ILE A 224 3.81 44.57 28.55
CA ILE A 224 4.44 45.88 28.74
C ILE A 224 5.26 45.83 30.03
N TRP A 225 6.58 45.92 29.91
CA TRP A 225 7.47 46.10 31.06
C TRP A 225 7.32 47.54 31.58
N GLN A 226 6.74 47.69 32.77
CA GLN A 226 6.78 48.97 33.49
C GLN A 226 8.07 49.02 34.31
N SER A 227 8.84 50.10 34.17
CA SER A 227 10.02 50.33 35.00
C SER A 227 9.62 50.33 36.47
N ARG A 228 10.32 49.56 37.30
CA ARG A 228 10.18 49.61 38.75
C ARG A 228 10.38 51.06 39.20
N ARG A 229 9.34 51.67 39.77
CA ARG A 229 9.45 53.02 40.36
C ARG A 229 10.44 52.94 41.51
N GLU A 230 11.53 53.69 41.40
CA GLU A 230 12.43 53.97 42.51
C GLU A 230 11.74 54.92 43.49
N GLY A 231 11.70 54.54 44.76
CA GLY A 231 11.34 55.42 45.87
C GLY A 231 9.90 55.30 46.39
N GLY A 232 9.77 54.92 47.66
CA GLY A 232 8.55 55.14 48.43
C GLY A 232 8.26 54.07 49.47
N ASP A 233 8.77 54.28 50.67
CA ASP A 233 8.45 53.54 51.89
C ASP A 233 6.94 53.35 52.10
N GLY A 234 6.54 52.21 52.70
CA GLY A 234 5.29 52.16 53.44
C GLY A 234 4.48 50.87 53.31
N ARG A 235 4.66 49.99 54.31
CA ARG A 235 3.62 49.28 55.07
C ARG A 235 2.54 48.52 54.29
N GLY A 236 2.45 47.22 54.58
CA GLY A 236 1.54 46.29 53.94
C GLY A 236 0.06 46.62 54.10
N ALA A 237 -0.73 46.06 53.19
CA ALA A 237 -2.01 45.42 53.47
C ALA A 237 -2.46 44.73 52.19
N GLY A 238 -2.80 43.45 52.30
CA GLY A 238 -3.28 42.65 51.18
C GLY A 238 -4.56 43.22 50.57
N ARG A 239 -4.84 42.83 49.32
CA ARG A 239 -6.19 42.76 48.77
C ARG A 239 -6.22 41.70 47.68
N GLN A 240 -6.94 40.63 48.00
CA GLN A 240 -7.46 39.65 47.06
C GLN A 240 -8.30 40.39 46.00
N TYR A 241 -8.14 40.03 44.72
CA TYR A 241 -9.08 40.47 43.70
C TYR A 241 -9.54 39.30 42.83
N TRP A 242 -10.76 38.85 43.11
CA TRP A 242 -11.56 37.96 42.29
C TRP A 242 -11.85 38.60 40.92
N GLY A 243 -11.41 37.94 39.85
CA GLY A 243 -11.68 38.35 38.46
C GLY A 243 -13.10 37.98 38.03
N ARG A 244 -13.99 38.96 38.02
CA ARG A 244 -15.37 38.88 37.51
C ARG A 244 -15.37 38.83 35.98
N LYS A 245 -15.80 37.71 35.38
CA LYS A 245 -16.12 37.58 33.95
C LYS A 245 -17.16 38.62 33.53
N LYS A 246 -16.85 39.47 32.55
CA LYS A 246 -17.85 40.27 31.81
C LYS A 246 -18.07 39.65 30.43
N LYS A 247 -19.33 39.28 30.15
CA LYS A 247 -19.86 39.09 28.79
C LYS A 247 -20.10 40.46 28.13
N LYS A 248 -19.81 40.56 26.84
CA LYS A 248 -20.47 41.47 25.87
C LYS A 248 -20.61 40.65 24.58
N LYS A 249 -21.84 40.32 24.17
CA LYS A 249 -22.80 41.10 23.37
C LYS A 249 -22.23 41.45 22.00
#